data_AF-A0A2P6TZF0-F1
#
_entry.id   AF-A0A2P6TZF0-F1
#
_cell.length_a   1.000
_cell.length_b   1.000
_cell.length_c   1.000
_cell.angle_alpha   90.00
_cell.angle_beta   90.00
_cell.angle_gamma   90.00
#
_symmetry.space_group_name_H-M   'P 1'
#
loop_
_entity.id
_entity.type
_entity.pdbx_description
1 polymer ?
#
loop_
_entity_poly.entity_id
_entity_poly.type
_entity_poly.pdbx_seq_one_letter_code
_entity_poly.pdbx_strand_id
1 'polypeptide(L)'
;MNSAGLAGGAQTLGDTKGPMLRYRADGPRTVLAWPEVLLYLLGSYASVQEVAEEFTPQTHQVITNYASPALRSGVEYLFRLTDIVPVHLSLYDASGDGALIEFDGEKGWMLYRNVSAVTNMPTYPEQLQNLQRWQAAKANTTRYMSELLRGSYEVVYQQLPGSYSSAARFVRLRELLTQVCGTDDTPYPDDTNWSPAFDGVADMPERGALAQAAGILQSVEVTRGFTFPLAGWTQCASLRDLANRMLYWRTPLTARWQGVNVTAAAAADGPRILPVFEGWQDAWDDVTALLEQVPGLEPGPAEPGELEDLLPVLNGTAADGG
;
A
#
# COMPACT_ATOMS: atom_id res chain seq x y z
N MET A 1 -6.23 7.51 -0.45
CA MET A 1 -7.35 7.31 -1.41
C MET A 1 -8.13 8.60 -1.47
N ASN A 2 -8.72 8.93 -2.62
CA ASN A 2 -9.57 10.12 -2.80
C ASN A 2 -11.03 9.75 -3.17
N SER A 3 -11.90 10.75 -3.19
CA SER A 3 -13.33 10.60 -3.52
C SER A 3 -13.58 10.20 -4.99
N ALA A 4 -12.61 10.47 -5.87
CA ALA A 4 -12.66 10.08 -7.28
C ALA A 4 -12.30 8.60 -7.52
N GLY A 5 -11.82 7.87 -6.51
CA GLY A 5 -11.51 6.45 -6.61
C GLY A 5 -10.07 6.11 -6.89
N LEU A 6 -9.17 7.10 -6.91
CA LEU A 6 -7.73 6.86 -6.94
C LEU A 6 -7.24 6.54 -5.53
N ALA A 7 -6.47 5.48 -5.39
CA ALA A 7 -5.79 5.13 -4.16
C ALA A 7 -4.32 4.87 -4.43
N GLY A 8 -3.50 5.09 -3.40
CA GLY A 8 -2.09 4.74 -3.49
C GLY A 8 -1.48 4.42 -2.15
N GLY A 9 -0.33 3.77 -2.18
CA GLY A 9 0.45 3.41 -1.01
C GLY A 9 1.93 3.61 -1.27
N ALA A 10 2.68 3.93 -0.23
CA ALA A 10 4.13 4.00 -0.27
C ALA A 10 4.71 2.75 0.39
N GLN A 11 5.60 2.06 -0.30
CA GLN A 11 6.35 0.93 0.24
C GLN A 11 7.83 1.29 0.30
N THR A 12 8.44 1.16 1.47
CA THR A 12 9.89 1.41 1.63
C THR A 12 10.71 0.30 0.98
N LEU A 13 11.82 0.64 0.35
CA LEU A 13 12.75 -0.24 -0.36
C LEU A 13 13.93 -0.70 0.54
N GLY A 14 13.68 -0.83 1.85
CA GLY A 14 14.61 -1.37 2.85
C GLY A 14 16.06 -0.89 2.69
N ASP A 15 16.99 -1.84 2.55
CA ASP A 15 18.45 -1.66 2.48
C ASP A 15 18.96 -1.02 1.19
N THR A 16 18.07 -0.77 0.23
CA THR A 16 18.49 -0.15 -1.03
C THR A 16 18.80 1.31 -0.74
N LYS A 17 20.00 1.79 -1.07
CA LYS A 17 20.20 3.24 -1.07
C LYS A 17 19.31 3.82 -2.16
N GLY A 18 18.28 4.56 -1.75
CA GLY A 18 17.42 5.25 -2.69
C GLY A 18 18.23 6.22 -3.54
N PRO A 19 17.78 6.52 -4.76
CA PRO A 19 18.47 7.49 -5.58
C PRO A 19 18.35 8.90 -5.01
N MET A 20 19.46 9.64 -5.03
CA MET A 20 19.46 11.06 -4.67
C MET A 20 18.97 11.87 -5.87
N LEU A 21 17.70 12.24 -5.85
CA LEU A 21 17.10 13.14 -6.81
C LEU A 21 17.24 14.56 -6.30
N ARG A 22 17.96 15.40 -7.04
CA ARG A 22 18.22 16.79 -6.68
C ARG A 22 17.39 17.71 -7.55
N TYR A 23 17.04 18.86 -6.98
CA TYR A 23 16.45 19.95 -7.74
C TYR A 23 17.35 20.32 -8.93
N ARG A 24 16.70 20.50 -10.09
CA ARG A 24 17.32 20.97 -11.32
C ARG A 24 16.70 22.29 -11.72
N ALA A 25 17.52 23.34 -11.77
CA ALA A 25 17.06 24.67 -12.18
C ALA A 25 16.60 24.72 -13.65
N ASP A 26 17.10 23.79 -14.47
CA ASP A 26 16.72 23.61 -15.88
C ASP A 26 15.56 22.60 -16.08
N GLY A 27 15.02 22.03 -15.00
CA GLY A 27 13.93 21.06 -15.05
C GLY A 27 12.52 21.69 -14.98
N PRO A 28 11.47 20.86 -14.94
CA PRO A 28 10.08 21.31 -14.78
C PRO A 28 9.87 22.22 -13.58
N ARG A 29 8.96 23.21 -13.69
CA ARG A 29 8.72 24.18 -12.60
C ARG A 29 8.06 23.56 -11.37
N THR A 30 7.23 22.54 -11.55
CA THR A 30 6.58 21.85 -10.43
C THR A 30 7.60 20.90 -9.81
N VAL A 31 7.95 21.16 -8.56
CA VAL A 31 8.91 20.37 -7.78
C VAL A 31 8.18 19.83 -6.56
N LEU A 32 8.26 18.52 -6.34
CA LEU A 32 7.68 17.84 -5.20
C LEU A 32 8.77 17.13 -4.41
N ALA A 33 8.75 17.25 -3.08
CA ALA A 33 9.48 16.32 -2.25
C ALA A 33 8.79 14.94 -2.32
N TRP A 34 9.55 13.85 -2.27
CA TRP A 34 8.96 12.51 -2.41
C TRP A 34 7.79 12.21 -1.44
N PRO A 35 7.76 12.68 -0.17
CA PRO A 35 6.60 12.42 0.71
C PRO A 35 5.32 13.11 0.24
N GLU A 36 5.46 14.21 -0.50
CA GLU A 36 4.35 15.01 -1.02
C GLU A 36 3.74 14.37 -2.25
N VAL A 37 4.51 13.56 -3.00
CA VAL A 37 4.07 13.00 -4.29
C VAL A 37 2.76 12.25 -4.13
N LEU A 38 2.63 11.32 -3.18
CA LEU A 38 1.39 10.55 -3.04
C LEU A 38 0.19 11.45 -2.69
N LEU A 39 0.37 12.44 -1.82
CA LEU A 39 -0.70 13.37 -1.45
C LEU A 39 -1.10 14.27 -2.62
N TYR A 40 -0.11 14.79 -3.36
CA TYR A 40 -0.31 15.54 -4.58
C TYR A 40 -1.10 14.73 -5.61
N LEU A 41 -0.68 13.49 -5.87
CA LEU A 41 -1.36 12.62 -6.83
C LEU A 41 -2.83 12.38 -6.45
N LEU A 42 -3.09 12.11 -5.16
CA LEU A 42 -4.44 11.92 -4.65
C LEU A 42 -5.29 13.20 -4.65
N GLY A 43 -4.66 14.37 -4.55
CA GLY A 43 -5.36 15.67 -4.61
C GLY A 43 -5.59 16.19 -6.02
N SER A 44 -4.80 15.75 -7.00
CA SER A 44 -4.81 16.31 -8.36
C SER A 44 -5.44 15.42 -9.42
N TYR A 45 -5.50 14.10 -9.22
CA TYR A 45 -5.95 13.15 -10.26
C TYR A 45 -7.08 12.23 -9.78
N ALA A 46 -7.93 11.84 -10.71
CA ALA A 46 -9.04 10.91 -10.51
C ALA A 46 -8.70 9.46 -10.90
N SER A 47 -7.72 9.25 -11.78
CA SER A 47 -7.38 7.93 -12.33
C SER A 47 -5.87 7.72 -12.51
N VAL A 48 -5.46 6.46 -12.63
CA VAL A 48 -4.09 6.07 -13.00
C VAL A 48 -3.76 6.54 -14.42
N GLN A 49 -4.75 6.59 -15.31
CA GLN A 49 -4.56 7.09 -16.67
C GLN A 49 -4.15 8.56 -16.68
N GLU A 50 -4.87 9.41 -15.95
CA GLU A 50 -4.52 10.84 -15.82
C GLU A 50 -3.12 11.02 -15.23
N VAL A 51 -2.78 10.26 -14.19
CA VAL A 51 -1.42 10.28 -13.61
C VAL A 51 -0.38 9.96 -14.68
N ALA A 52 -0.61 8.93 -15.51
CA ALA A 52 0.37 8.53 -16.51
C ALA A 52 0.54 9.53 -17.66
N GLU A 53 -0.49 10.31 -17.98
CA GLU A 53 -0.46 11.32 -19.03
C GLU A 53 0.14 12.64 -18.54
N GLU A 54 -0.17 13.04 -17.31
CA GLU A 54 0.12 14.38 -16.81
C GLU A 54 1.28 14.44 -15.82
N PHE A 55 1.43 13.42 -14.96
CA PHE A 55 2.57 13.29 -14.08
C PHE A 55 3.69 12.59 -14.87
N THR A 56 4.69 13.35 -15.32
CA THR A 56 5.83 12.85 -16.11
C THR A 56 7.12 13.56 -15.69
N PRO A 57 8.32 12.99 -15.94
CA PRO A 57 9.59 13.67 -15.68
C PRO A 57 9.75 15.01 -16.44
N GLN A 58 8.93 15.27 -17.47
CA GLN A 58 8.92 16.51 -18.25
C GLN A 58 8.00 17.59 -17.64
N THR A 59 7.05 17.20 -16.80
CA THR A 59 6.09 18.12 -16.15
C THR A 59 6.38 18.30 -14.67
N HIS A 60 7.01 17.31 -14.03
CA HIS A 60 7.25 17.27 -12.59
C HIS A 60 8.67 16.82 -12.26
N GLN A 61 9.32 17.56 -11.36
CA GLN A 61 10.52 17.11 -10.68
C GLN A 61 10.13 16.49 -9.34
N VAL A 62 10.68 15.31 -9.05
CA VAL A 62 10.65 14.77 -7.69
C VAL A 62 12.05 14.89 -7.10
N ILE A 63 12.14 15.42 -5.89
CA ILE A 63 13.38 15.54 -5.15
C ILE A 63 13.35 14.64 -3.92
N THR A 64 14.49 14.02 -3.63
CA THR A 64 14.67 13.19 -2.42
C THR A 64 15.58 13.86 -1.40
N ASN A 65 16.20 14.99 -1.75
CA ASN A 65 16.95 15.80 -0.80
C ASN A 65 16.03 16.76 -0.03
N TYR A 66 15.92 16.56 1.27
CA TYR A 66 15.23 17.53 2.14
C TYR A 66 16.09 18.77 2.36
N ALA A 67 15.53 19.95 2.10
CA ALA A 67 16.19 21.22 2.38
C ALA A 67 16.19 21.55 3.88
N SER A 68 15.14 21.16 4.61
CA SER A 68 15.01 21.40 6.06
C SER A 68 15.77 20.35 6.87
N PRO A 69 16.76 20.75 7.70
CA PRO A 69 17.42 19.84 8.64
C PRO A 69 16.45 19.17 9.62
N ALA A 70 15.40 19.87 10.06
CA ALA A 70 14.43 19.33 11.00
C ALA A 70 13.58 18.22 10.36
N LEU A 71 13.08 18.44 9.14
CA LEU A 71 12.35 17.41 8.39
C LEU A 71 13.25 16.21 8.09
N ARG A 72 14.51 16.48 7.70
CA ARG A 72 15.51 15.44 7.50
C ARG A 72 15.71 14.61 8.77
N SER A 73 15.96 15.23 9.91
CA SER A 73 16.15 14.52 11.18
C SER A 73 14.90 13.78 11.63
N GLY A 74 13.70 14.33 11.41
CA GLY A 74 12.43 13.65 11.70
C GLY A 74 12.25 12.39 10.84
N VAL A 75 12.54 12.47 9.54
CA VAL A 75 12.50 11.32 8.62
C VAL A 75 13.59 10.31 8.97
N GLU A 76 14.81 10.76 9.22
CA GLU A 76 15.92 9.89 9.66
C GLU A 76 15.57 9.15 10.95
N TYR A 77 14.93 9.83 11.92
CA TYR A 77 14.49 9.24 13.17
C TYR A 77 13.35 8.23 12.99
N LEU A 78 12.27 8.63 12.30
CA LEU A 78 11.08 7.80 12.11
C LEU A 78 11.39 6.54 11.29
N PHE A 79 12.19 6.68 10.24
CA PHE A 79 12.48 5.58 9.33
C PHE A 79 13.79 4.86 9.65
N ARG A 80 14.63 5.40 10.55
CA ARG A 80 16.01 4.92 10.82
C ARG A 80 16.87 4.86 9.55
N LEU A 81 16.62 5.75 8.59
CA LEU A 81 17.30 5.80 7.29
C LEU A 81 18.12 7.08 7.22
N THR A 82 19.44 6.96 7.06
CA THR A 82 20.38 8.08 7.23
C THR A 82 20.51 9.01 6.02
N ASP A 83 19.92 8.67 4.88
CA ASP A 83 20.19 9.42 3.64
C ASP A 83 18.95 9.63 2.76
N ILE A 84 18.25 8.57 2.35
CA ILE A 84 17.08 8.63 1.46
C ILE A 84 16.16 7.47 1.80
N VAL A 85 14.85 7.71 1.93
CA VAL A 85 13.88 6.61 2.00
C VAL A 85 13.65 6.13 0.58
N PRO A 86 14.20 4.99 0.17
CA PRO A 86 13.84 4.43 -1.11
C PRO A 86 12.36 4.06 -1.00
N VAL A 87 11.51 4.55 -1.89
CA VAL A 87 10.08 4.22 -1.87
C VAL A 87 9.62 3.88 -3.27
N HIS A 88 8.73 2.91 -3.39
CA HIS A 88 7.86 2.83 -4.55
C HIS A 88 6.48 3.33 -4.16
N LEU A 89 5.82 4.03 -5.08
CA LEU A 89 4.46 4.51 -4.89
C LEU A 89 3.54 3.70 -5.78
N SER A 90 2.74 2.83 -5.18
CA SER A 90 1.70 2.08 -5.89
C SER A 90 0.44 2.92 -6.01
N LEU A 91 -0.22 2.83 -7.16
CA LEU A 91 -1.46 3.52 -7.49
C LEU A 91 -2.44 2.52 -8.06
N TYR A 92 -3.71 2.65 -7.69
CA TYR A 92 -4.82 1.85 -8.21
C TYR A 92 -6.05 2.75 -8.34
N ASP A 93 -6.84 2.57 -9.38
CA ASP A 93 -8.12 3.29 -9.53
C ASP A 93 -9.33 2.35 -9.66
N ALA A 94 -10.51 2.95 -9.68
CA ALA A 94 -11.79 2.24 -9.69
C ALA A 94 -12.07 1.46 -10.99
N SER A 95 -11.30 1.68 -12.05
CA SER A 95 -11.38 0.87 -13.27
C SER A 95 -10.64 -0.47 -13.16
N GLY A 96 -9.83 -0.64 -12.10
CA GLY A 96 -8.94 -1.78 -11.93
C GLY A 96 -7.52 -1.52 -12.40
N ASP A 97 -7.25 -0.37 -13.02
CA ASP A 97 -5.92 0.00 -13.48
C ASP A 97 -4.97 0.19 -12.29
N GLY A 98 -3.76 -0.34 -12.44
CA GLY A 98 -2.70 -0.26 -11.43
C GLY A 98 -1.40 0.27 -12.03
N ALA A 99 -0.68 1.09 -11.25
CA ALA A 99 0.62 1.62 -11.62
C ALA A 99 1.58 1.68 -10.43
N LEU A 100 2.87 1.80 -10.75
CA LEU A 100 3.94 1.94 -9.78
C LEU A 100 4.92 3.02 -10.22
N ILE A 101 5.16 3.99 -9.35
CA ILE A 101 6.24 4.95 -9.52
C ILE A 101 7.45 4.44 -8.73
N GLU A 102 8.57 4.24 -9.41
CA GLU A 102 9.86 3.94 -8.79
C GLU A 102 10.86 5.05 -9.10
N PHE A 103 11.63 5.46 -8.10
CA PHE A 103 12.68 6.44 -8.29
C PHE A 103 13.94 5.75 -8.81
N ASP A 104 14.57 6.35 -9.82
CA ASP A 104 15.81 5.88 -10.45
C ASP A 104 16.82 7.03 -10.52
N GLY A 105 18.01 6.85 -9.99
CA GLY A 105 18.96 7.96 -9.80
C GLY A 105 19.49 8.55 -11.09
N GLU A 106 19.49 7.77 -12.17
CA GLU A 106 19.98 8.22 -13.47
C GLU A 106 18.84 8.82 -14.30
N LYS A 107 17.63 8.28 -14.18
CA LYS A 107 16.46 8.63 -14.99
C LYS A 107 15.45 9.52 -14.28
N GLY A 108 15.70 9.86 -13.02
CA GLY A 108 14.74 10.54 -12.14
C GLY A 108 13.75 9.55 -11.55
N TRP A 109 12.70 9.24 -12.30
CA TRP A 109 11.70 8.27 -11.86
C TRP A 109 11.02 7.61 -13.06
N MET A 110 10.47 6.43 -12.83
CA MET A 110 9.83 5.59 -13.84
C MET A 110 8.40 5.27 -13.40
N LEU A 111 7.49 5.20 -14.36
CA LEU A 111 6.12 4.70 -14.17
C LEU A 111 5.98 3.33 -14.83
N TYR A 112 5.62 2.33 -14.05
CA TYR A 112 5.19 1.02 -14.53
C TYR A 112 3.66 0.98 -14.54
N ARG A 113 3.08 0.48 -15.64
CA ARG A 113 1.63 0.25 -15.78
C ARG A 113 1.30 -1.23 -15.59
N ASN A 114 0.01 -1.50 -15.40
CA ASN A 114 -0.55 -2.85 -15.23
C ASN A 114 0.10 -3.56 -14.04
N VAL A 115 0.24 -2.84 -12.92
CA VAL A 115 0.81 -3.36 -11.68
C VAL A 115 -0.30 -3.86 -10.79
N SER A 116 -0.28 -5.14 -10.46
CA SER A 116 -1.31 -5.82 -9.66
C SER A 116 -0.83 -6.16 -8.24
N ALA A 117 0.47 -6.26 -8.02
CA ALA A 117 1.07 -6.38 -6.69
C ALA A 117 2.45 -5.76 -6.68
N VAL A 118 2.88 -5.33 -5.49
CA VAL A 118 4.25 -4.87 -5.24
C VAL A 118 4.62 -5.15 -3.80
N THR A 119 5.90 -5.44 -3.56
CA THR A 119 6.47 -5.46 -2.22
C THR A 119 7.59 -4.43 -2.08
N ASN A 120 8.16 -4.36 -0.89
CA ASN A 120 9.22 -3.43 -0.51
C ASN A 120 10.43 -3.46 -1.46
N MET A 121 10.97 -4.65 -1.72
CA MET A 121 12.20 -4.85 -2.50
C MET A 121 12.22 -6.20 -3.24
N PRO A 122 13.07 -6.40 -4.26
CA PRO A 122 13.92 -5.41 -4.95
C PRO A 122 13.09 -4.44 -5.84
N THR A 123 13.71 -3.80 -6.84
CA THR A 123 12.98 -3.05 -7.88
C THR A 123 11.91 -3.92 -8.54
N TYR A 124 10.82 -3.34 -9.04
CA TYR A 124 9.71 -4.09 -9.60
C TYR A 124 10.12 -5.00 -10.77
N PRO A 125 10.99 -4.58 -11.72
CA PRO A 125 11.52 -5.49 -12.73
C PRO A 125 12.23 -6.72 -12.13
N GLU A 126 12.97 -6.56 -11.04
CA GLU A 126 13.60 -7.68 -10.34
C GLU A 126 12.59 -8.54 -9.58
N GLN A 127 11.53 -7.95 -9.00
CA GLN A 127 10.42 -8.69 -8.41
C GLN A 127 9.76 -9.62 -9.47
N LEU A 128 9.50 -9.10 -10.67
CA LEU A 128 8.97 -9.88 -11.80
C LEU A 128 9.94 -11.00 -12.24
N GLN A 129 11.25 -10.73 -12.31
CA GLN A 129 12.24 -11.77 -12.61
C GLN A 129 12.26 -12.87 -11.53
N ASN A 130 12.13 -12.51 -10.26
CA ASN A 130 12.05 -13.48 -9.17
C ASN A 130 10.81 -14.37 -9.27
N LEU A 131 9.66 -13.80 -9.65
CA LEU A 131 8.45 -14.56 -9.95
C LEU A 131 8.67 -15.56 -11.10
N GLN A 132 9.24 -15.11 -12.22
CA GLN A 132 9.53 -15.98 -13.37
C GLN A 132 10.46 -17.14 -13.00
N ARG A 133 11.53 -16.86 -12.23
CA ARG A 133 12.46 -17.90 -11.74
C ARG A 133 11.74 -18.91 -10.86
N TRP A 134 10.87 -18.45 -9.95
CA TRP A 134 10.10 -19.33 -9.09
C TRP A 134 9.11 -20.17 -9.90
N GLN A 135 8.40 -19.60 -10.87
CA GLN A 135 7.45 -20.32 -11.73
C GLN A 135 8.16 -21.41 -12.56
N ALA A 136 9.34 -21.12 -13.09
CA ALA A 136 10.17 -22.12 -13.77
C ALA A 136 10.61 -23.26 -12.84
N ALA A 137 11.01 -22.94 -11.61
CA ALA A 137 11.35 -23.94 -10.59
C ALA A 137 10.13 -24.80 -10.21
N LYS A 138 8.97 -24.18 -9.97
CA LYS A 138 7.69 -24.86 -9.69
C LYS A 138 7.32 -25.84 -10.81
N ALA A 139 7.40 -25.42 -12.08
CA ALA A 139 7.09 -26.30 -13.21
C ALA A 139 7.98 -27.55 -13.24
N ASN A 140 9.28 -27.40 -12.96
CA ASN A 140 10.22 -28.51 -12.89
C ASN A 140 9.90 -29.46 -11.72
N THR A 141 9.58 -28.93 -10.54
CA THR A 141 9.20 -29.74 -9.37
C THR A 141 7.88 -30.48 -9.59
N THR A 142 6.86 -29.81 -10.12
CA THR A 142 5.56 -30.43 -10.42
C THR A 142 5.73 -31.58 -11.41
N ARG A 143 6.53 -31.39 -12.46
CA ARG A 143 6.85 -32.47 -13.40
C ARG A 143 7.49 -33.66 -12.70
N TYR A 144 8.55 -33.44 -11.92
CA TYR A 144 9.22 -34.49 -11.17
C TYR A 144 8.27 -35.25 -10.21
N MET A 145 7.45 -34.51 -9.44
CA MET A 145 6.51 -35.10 -8.50
C MET A 145 5.39 -35.88 -9.21
N SER A 146 4.89 -35.37 -10.34
CA SER A 146 3.88 -36.08 -11.15
C SER A 146 4.42 -37.40 -11.73
N GLU A 147 5.71 -37.46 -12.06
CA GLU A 147 6.38 -38.69 -12.50
C GLU A 147 6.59 -39.67 -11.34
N LEU A 148 6.90 -39.17 -10.13
CA LEU A 148 7.13 -39.97 -8.93
C LEU A 148 5.83 -40.54 -8.34
N LEU A 149 4.73 -39.78 -8.39
CA LEU A 149 3.46 -40.08 -7.71
C LEU A 149 2.38 -40.70 -8.61
N ARG A 150 2.76 -41.21 -9.79
CA ARG A 150 1.86 -41.84 -10.78
C ARG A 150 0.85 -42.77 -10.08
N GLY A 151 -0.42 -42.35 -10.00
CA GLY A 151 -1.53 -43.14 -9.47
C GLY A 151 -2.05 -42.73 -8.08
N SER A 152 -1.43 -41.77 -7.39
CA SER A 152 -2.07 -41.07 -6.27
C SER A 152 -2.78 -39.80 -6.78
N TYR A 153 -3.88 -39.41 -6.13
CA TYR A 153 -4.67 -38.19 -6.40
C TYR A 153 -3.81 -37.02 -6.86
N GLU A 154 -4.32 -36.13 -7.73
CA GLU A 154 -3.61 -34.92 -8.17
C GLU A 154 -3.00 -34.17 -6.97
N VAL A 155 -1.74 -34.48 -6.64
CA VAL A 155 -1.04 -33.77 -5.58
C VAL A 155 -0.52 -32.52 -6.24
N VAL A 156 -1.38 -31.50 -6.29
CA VAL A 156 -1.00 -30.14 -6.67
C VAL A 156 -0.08 -29.63 -5.54
N TYR A 157 1.20 -30.01 -5.59
CA TYR A 157 2.23 -29.44 -4.75
C TYR A 157 2.50 -28.01 -5.21
N GLN A 158 1.64 -27.08 -4.80
CA GLN A 158 1.95 -25.66 -4.85
C GLN A 158 2.60 -25.26 -3.52
N GLN A 159 3.90 -25.52 -3.40
CA GLN A 159 4.68 -24.95 -2.30
C GLN A 159 4.95 -23.49 -2.60
N LEU A 160 4.10 -22.59 -2.07
CA LEU A 160 4.40 -21.17 -2.04
C LEU A 160 5.58 -20.91 -1.08
N PRO A 161 6.48 -19.96 -1.40
CA PRO A 161 7.61 -19.68 -0.53
C PRO A 161 7.10 -19.12 0.80
N GLY A 162 7.45 -19.78 1.91
CA GLY A 162 6.95 -19.47 3.27
C GLY A 162 7.69 -18.35 4.01
N SER A 163 8.85 -17.91 3.53
CA SER A 163 9.65 -16.84 4.16
C SER A 163 8.94 -15.48 4.14
N TYR A 164 9.25 -14.61 5.10
CA TYR A 164 8.80 -13.21 5.15
C TYR A 164 9.63 -12.25 4.28
N SER A 165 10.64 -12.76 3.56
CA SER A 165 11.41 -11.93 2.63
C SER A 165 10.51 -11.27 1.58
N SER A 166 10.87 -10.08 1.15
CA SER A 166 10.06 -9.30 0.21
C SER A 166 9.81 -10.04 -1.11
N ALA A 167 10.82 -10.76 -1.63
CA ALA A 167 10.68 -11.61 -2.80
C ALA A 167 9.71 -12.79 -2.57
N ALA A 168 9.76 -13.46 -1.41
CA ALA A 168 8.85 -14.55 -1.10
C ALA A 168 7.40 -14.06 -0.95
N ARG A 169 7.19 -12.91 -0.29
CA ARG A 169 5.88 -12.26 -0.19
C ARG A 169 5.35 -11.85 -1.56
N PHE A 170 6.19 -11.31 -2.44
CA PHE A 170 5.77 -10.95 -3.80
C PHE A 170 5.28 -12.16 -4.59
N VAL A 171 6.05 -13.25 -4.58
CA VAL A 171 5.66 -14.51 -5.25
C VAL A 171 4.34 -15.03 -4.68
N ARG A 172 4.18 -15.02 -3.33
CA ARG A 172 2.95 -15.47 -2.68
C ARG A 172 1.74 -14.62 -3.08
N LEU A 173 1.87 -13.30 -3.07
CA LEU A 173 0.82 -12.38 -3.52
C LEU A 173 0.42 -12.68 -4.97
N ARG A 174 1.39 -12.71 -5.87
CA ARG A 174 1.13 -12.89 -7.31
C ARG A 174 0.46 -14.23 -7.61
N GLU A 175 0.96 -15.32 -7.02
CA GLU A 175 0.37 -16.64 -7.24
C GLU A 175 -1.04 -16.78 -6.65
N LEU A 176 -1.30 -16.20 -5.48
CA LEU A 176 -2.65 -16.21 -4.89
C LEU A 176 -3.61 -15.34 -5.69
N LEU A 177 -3.17 -14.16 -6.15
CA LEU A 177 -3.95 -13.32 -7.06
C LEU A 177 -4.27 -14.05 -8.36
N THR A 178 -3.29 -14.70 -9.00
CA THR A 178 -3.53 -15.50 -10.20
C THR A 178 -4.49 -16.67 -9.94
N GLN A 179 -4.47 -17.29 -8.76
CA GLN A 179 -5.40 -18.38 -8.44
C GLN A 179 -6.83 -17.89 -8.24
N VAL A 180 -7.00 -16.74 -7.59
CA VAL A 180 -8.30 -16.17 -7.27
C VAL A 180 -8.92 -15.47 -8.48
N CYS A 181 -8.15 -14.65 -9.17
CA CYS A 181 -8.62 -13.81 -10.27
C CYS A 181 -8.35 -14.45 -11.65
N GLY A 182 -7.41 -15.38 -11.78
CA GLY A 182 -6.99 -15.93 -13.08
C GLY A 182 -6.03 -15.02 -13.85
N THR A 183 -6.36 -13.72 -13.99
CA THR A 183 -5.52 -12.70 -14.62
C THR A 183 -5.45 -11.43 -13.78
N ASP A 184 -4.53 -10.52 -14.13
CA ASP A 184 -4.33 -9.25 -13.43
C ASP A 184 -5.50 -8.27 -13.59
N ASP A 185 -6.26 -8.40 -14.69
CA ASP A 185 -7.38 -7.51 -15.03
C ASP A 185 -8.73 -8.07 -14.58
N THR A 186 -8.75 -9.29 -14.01
CA THR A 186 -10.00 -9.91 -13.57
C THR A 186 -10.33 -9.44 -12.16
N PRO A 187 -11.55 -8.89 -11.91
CA PRO A 187 -11.99 -8.54 -10.58
C PRO A 187 -11.91 -9.72 -9.61
N TYR A 188 -11.81 -9.42 -8.31
CA TYR A 188 -12.01 -10.45 -7.30
C TYR A 188 -13.40 -11.09 -7.48
N PRO A 189 -13.50 -12.41 -7.43
CA PRO A 189 -14.79 -13.07 -7.49
C PRO A 189 -15.68 -12.62 -6.32
N ASP A 190 -16.93 -12.29 -6.62
CA ASP A 190 -17.97 -11.95 -5.64
C ASP A 190 -18.75 -13.19 -5.18
N ASP A 191 -18.63 -14.30 -5.92
CA ASP A 191 -19.26 -15.59 -5.67
C ASP A 191 -18.56 -16.39 -4.57
N THR A 192 -18.56 -15.84 -3.36
CA THR A 192 -18.13 -16.62 -2.19
C THR A 192 -19.22 -17.61 -1.78
N ASN A 193 -19.03 -18.89 -2.12
CA ASN A 193 -19.68 -19.99 -1.42
C ASN A 193 -19.09 -20.10 -0.02
N TRP A 194 -19.53 -19.23 0.89
CA TRP A 194 -19.28 -19.42 2.31
C TRP A 194 -19.75 -20.80 2.71
N SER A 195 -19.03 -21.44 3.63
CA SER A 195 -19.48 -22.71 4.20
C SER A 195 -20.97 -22.58 4.56
N PRO A 196 -21.83 -23.55 4.21
CA PRO A 196 -23.29 -23.48 4.45
C PRO A 196 -23.66 -23.32 5.93
N ALA A 197 -22.68 -23.31 6.84
CA ALA A 197 -22.85 -22.89 8.23
C ALA A 197 -23.11 -21.38 8.43
N PHE A 198 -23.04 -20.55 7.37
CA PHE A 198 -23.25 -19.09 7.44
C PHE A 198 -24.46 -18.64 6.60
N ASP A 199 -25.65 -19.16 6.94
CA ASP A 199 -26.92 -18.63 6.41
C ASP A 199 -27.02 -17.11 6.72
N GLY A 200 -27.23 -16.28 5.70
CA GLY A 200 -27.36 -14.82 5.80
C GLY A 200 -26.21 -13.99 5.22
N VAL A 201 -25.09 -14.61 4.81
CA VAL A 201 -23.98 -13.90 4.12
C VAL A 201 -24.25 -13.72 2.62
N ALA A 202 -25.18 -14.50 2.06
CA ALA A 202 -25.58 -14.42 0.65
C ALA A 202 -26.13 -13.03 0.25
N ASP A 203 -26.62 -12.23 1.19
CA ASP A 203 -27.15 -10.88 0.95
C ASP A 203 -26.06 -9.80 0.91
N MET A 204 -24.77 -10.18 0.99
CA MET A 204 -23.63 -9.25 1.06
C MET A 204 -22.49 -9.64 0.10
N PRO A 205 -22.75 -9.73 -1.22
CA PRO A 205 -21.81 -10.25 -2.21
C PRO A 205 -20.46 -9.50 -2.24
N GLU A 206 -20.46 -8.20 -1.99
CA GLU A 206 -19.24 -7.37 -1.94
C GLU A 206 -18.28 -7.78 -0.81
N ARG A 207 -18.79 -8.44 0.24
CA ARG A 207 -17.96 -9.00 1.31
C ARG A 207 -17.13 -10.19 0.84
N GLY A 208 -17.54 -10.86 -0.23
CA GLY A 208 -16.79 -11.97 -0.81
C GLY A 208 -15.43 -11.51 -1.32
N ALA A 209 -15.44 -10.53 -2.22
CA ALA A 209 -14.22 -9.92 -2.75
C ALA A 209 -13.32 -9.34 -1.64
N LEU A 210 -13.90 -8.62 -0.68
CA LEU A 210 -13.15 -8.08 0.47
C LEU A 210 -12.53 -9.16 1.34
N ALA A 211 -13.25 -10.25 1.62
CA ALA A 211 -12.72 -11.37 2.40
C ALA A 211 -11.58 -12.08 1.67
N GLN A 212 -11.68 -12.26 0.36
CA GLN A 212 -10.60 -12.82 -0.45
C GLN A 212 -9.36 -11.92 -0.45
N ALA A 213 -9.54 -10.63 -0.69
CA ALA A 213 -8.44 -9.66 -0.62
C ALA A 213 -7.79 -9.62 0.77
N ALA A 214 -8.60 -9.67 1.85
CA ALA A 214 -8.12 -9.74 3.21
C ALA A 214 -7.29 -11.01 3.47
N GLY A 215 -7.75 -12.17 2.99
CA GLY A 215 -7.04 -13.45 3.14
C GLY A 215 -5.71 -13.48 2.39
N ILE A 216 -5.68 -12.96 1.15
CA ILE A 216 -4.43 -12.82 0.38
C ILE A 216 -3.45 -11.88 1.10
N LEU A 217 -3.94 -10.73 1.58
CA LEU A 217 -3.11 -9.77 2.31
C LEU A 217 -2.53 -10.37 3.59
N GLN A 218 -3.36 -11.05 4.39
CA GLN A 218 -2.95 -11.76 5.60
C GLN A 218 -1.84 -12.78 5.34
N SER A 219 -1.87 -13.44 4.18
CA SER A 219 -0.85 -14.41 3.81
C SER A 219 0.55 -13.79 3.74
N VAL A 220 0.71 -12.47 3.59
CA VAL A 220 2.01 -11.80 3.46
C VAL A 220 2.32 -10.82 4.59
N GLU A 221 1.53 -10.84 5.65
CA GLU A 221 1.83 -10.05 6.84
C GLU A 221 3.00 -10.65 7.61
N VAL A 222 3.87 -9.77 8.13
CA VAL A 222 4.96 -10.18 9.01
C VAL A 222 4.41 -10.20 10.43
N THR A 223 4.36 -11.39 11.02
CA THR A 223 3.78 -11.60 12.35
C THR A 223 4.50 -10.78 13.43
N ARG A 224 3.74 -10.26 14.40
CA ARG A 224 4.30 -9.56 15.56
C ARG A 224 5.31 -10.44 16.30
N GLY A 225 6.43 -9.84 16.70
CA GLY A 225 7.53 -10.55 17.37
C GLY A 225 8.50 -11.23 16.41
N PHE A 226 8.22 -11.27 15.11
CA PHE A 226 9.23 -11.60 14.11
C PHE A 226 10.13 -10.38 13.88
N THR A 227 11.40 -10.50 14.28
CA THR A 227 12.43 -9.50 14.00
C THR A 227 13.49 -10.16 13.13
N PHE A 228 13.46 -9.87 11.83
CA PHE A 228 14.64 -10.03 10.98
C PHE A 228 15.41 -8.71 11.05
N PRO A 229 16.75 -8.67 10.87
CA PRO A 229 17.52 -7.42 10.90
C PRO A 229 16.93 -6.27 10.05
N LEU A 230 16.09 -6.61 9.05
CA LEU A 230 15.57 -5.70 8.04
C LEU A 230 14.03 -5.75 7.88
N ALA A 231 13.35 -6.63 8.62
CA ALA A 231 11.89 -6.78 8.53
C ALA A 231 11.26 -6.49 9.90
N GLY A 232 10.57 -5.35 9.98
CA GLY A 232 9.62 -5.10 11.05
C GLY A 232 8.40 -6.01 10.92
N TRP A 233 7.61 -6.10 11.98
CA TRP A 233 6.29 -6.71 11.92
C TRP A 233 5.30 -5.76 11.26
N THR A 234 4.26 -6.30 10.62
CA THR A 234 3.19 -5.51 10.00
C THR A 234 2.49 -4.69 11.08
N GLN A 235 2.56 -3.35 11.04
CA GLN A 235 1.94 -2.48 12.06
C GLN A 235 0.46 -2.14 11.76
N CYS A 236 0.09 -2.18 10.48
CA CYS A 236 -1.25 -1.90 10.00
C CYS A 236 -1.44 -2.64 8.67
N ALA A 237 -2.66 -3.12 8.43
CA ALA A 237 -3.11 -3.64 7.15
C ALA A 237 -4.28 -2.77 6.67
N SER A 238 -4.32 -2.45 5.38
CA SER A 238 -5.41 -1.67 4.80
C SER A 238 -5.94 -2.32 3.53
N LEU A 239 -7.25 -2.20 3.30
CA LEU A 239 -7.94 -2.56 2.08
C LEU A 239 -8.65 -1.34 1.55
N ARG A 240 -8.70 -1.19 0.23
CA ARG A 240 -9.37 -0.06 -0.43
C ARG A 240 -10.41 -0.64 -1.36
N ASP A 241 -11.67 -0.48 -0.99
CA ASP A 241 -12.79 -0.76 -1.87
C ASP A 241 -13.01 0.47 -2.75
N LEU A 242 -12.40 0.42 -3.93
CA LEU A 242 -12.45 1.54 -4.85
C LEU A 242 -13.86 1.72 -5.39
N ALA A 243 -14.65 0.66 -5.63
CA ALA A 243 -16.02 0.79 -6.14
C ALA A 243 -16.92 1.57 -5.16
N ASN A 244 -16.86 1.23 -3.86
CA ASN A 244 -17.72 1.85 -2.84
C ASN A 244 -17.10 3.03 -2.11
N ARG A 245 -15.87 3.41 -2.47
CA ARG A 245 -15.12 4.50 -1.83
C ARG A 245 -14.87 4.26 -0.33
N MET A 246 -14.65 3.00 0.05
CA MET A 246 -14.36 2.63 1.44
C MET A 246 -12.88 2.32 1.65
N LEU A 247 -12.27 2.98 2.63
CA LEU A 247 -10.93 2.66 3.12
C LEU A 247 -11.06 1.85 4.41
N TYR A 248 -10.67 0.58 4.37
CA TYR A 248 -10.62 -0.28 5.55
C TYR A 248 -9.21 -0.40 6.10
N TRP A 249 -9.08 -0.55 7.42
CA TRP A 249 -7.82 -0.88 8.06
C TRP A 249 -8.02 -1.78 9.28
N ARG A 250 -6.91 -2.36 9.74
CA ARG A 250 -6.80 -3.01 11.03
C ARG A 250 -5.36 -2.92 11.54
N THR A 251 -5.19 -3.10 12.84
CA THR A 251 -3.86 -3.16 13.47
C THR A 251 -3.63 -4.55 14.07
N PRO A 252 -2.39 -4.93 14.43
CA PRO A 252 -2.17 -6.17 15.16
C PRO A 252 -2.72 -6.16 16.59
N LEU A 253 -3.11 -4.99 17.12
CA LEU A 253 -3.79 -4.87 18.40
C LEU A 253 -5.31 -5.04 18.24
N THR A 254 -5.83 -4.81 17.04
CA THR A 254 -7.25 -4.87 16.73
C THR A 254 -7.49 -5.78 15.51
N ALA A 255 -7.87 -7.04 15.76
CA ALA A 255 -8.15 -7.99 14.68
C ALA A 255 -9.37 -7.61 13.82
N ARG A 256 -10.17 -6.63 14.26
CA ARG A 256 -11.36 -6.14 13.56
C ARG A 256 -10.96 -5.14 12.48
N TRP A 257 -11.56 -5.30 11.30
CA TRP A 257 -11.50 -4.30 10.24
C TRP A 257 -12.47 -3.15 10.55
N GLN A 258 -11.99 -1.93 10.43
CA GLN A 258 -12.76 -0.69 10.53
C GLN A 258 -12.69 0.01 9.18
N GLY A 259 -13.74 0.74 8.78
CA GLY A 259 -13.80 1.40 7.48
C GLY A 259 -14.23 2.86 7.55
N VAL A 260 -13.77 3.68 6.61
CA VAL A 260 -14.27 5.04 6.41
C VAL A 260 -14.72 5.21 4.96
N ASN A 261 -15.89 5.80 4.77
CA ASN A 261 -16.38 6.28 3.51
C ASN A 261 -15.64 7.57 3.12
N VAL A 262 -14.73 7.46 2.15
CA VAL A 262 -13.86 8.54 1.71
C VAL A 262 -14.65 9.68 1.06
N THR A 263 -15.76 9.39 0.39
CA THR A 263 -16.62 10.42 -0.21
C THR A 263 -17.32 11.26 0.86
N ALA A 264 -17.88 10.60 1.89
CA ALA A 264 -18.49 11.30 3.01
C ALA A 264 -17.47 12.11 3.81
N ALA A 265 -16.28 11.54 4.05
CA ALA A 265 -15.18 12.25 4.70
C ALA A 265 -14.73 13.49 3.91
N ALA A 266 -14.61 13.38 2.58
CA ALA A 266 -14.23 14.50 1.71
C ALA A 266 -15.32 15.59 1.59
N ALA A 267 -16.58 15.27 1.87
CA ALA A 267 -17.68 16.22 1.89
C ALA A 267 -17.82 16.99 3.22
N ALA A 268 -17.04 16.62 4.25
CA ALA A 268 -17.08 17.31 5.52
C ALA A 268 -16.46 18.71 5.43
N ASP A 269 -16.98 19.64 6.24
CA ASP A 269 -16.42 20.99 6.34
C ASP A 269 -15.06 20.93 7.05
N GLY A 270 -13.98 21.05 6.27
CA GLY A 270 -12.60 21.10 6.75
C GLY A 270 -11.98 19.75 7.12
N PRO A 271 -10.68 19.76 7.50
CA PRO A 271 -9.92 18.54 7.77
C PRO A 271 -10.47 17.73 8.94
N ARG A 272 -10.49 16.41 8.77
CA ARG A 272 -10.92 15.45 9.78
C ARG A 272 -9.82 14.46 10.10
N ILE A 273 -9.78 13.99 11.34
CA ILE A 273 -8.83 13.00 11.83
C ILE A 273 -9.56 11.85 12.53
N LEU A 274 -8.99 10.66 12.46
CA LEU A 274 -9.42 9.51 13.23
C LEU A 274 -8.18 8.88 13.89
N PRO A 275 -8.12 8.82 15.24
CA PRO A 275 -7.05 8.09 15.93
C PRO A 275 -7.11 6.60 15.61
N VAL A 276 -6.01 6.05 15.07
CA VAL A 276 -5.98 4.67 14.55
C VAL A 276 -5.36 3.66 15.54
N PHE A 277 -4.62 4.14 16.54
CA PHE A 277 -3.89 3.32 17.52
C PHE A 277 -4.34 3.52 18.97
N GLU A 278 -5.20 4.50 19.22
CA GLU A 278 -5.68 4.84 20.56
C GLU A 278 -7.10 4.30 20.75
N GLY A 279 -7.26 3.38 21.70
CA GLY A 279 -8.58 2.89 22.11
C GLY A 279 -8.98 1.55 21.53
N TRP A 280 -9.44 0.68 22.43
CA TRP A 280 -10.04 -0.61 22.16
C TRP A 280 -11.42 -0.39 21.54
N GLN A 281 -11.47 0.07 20.30
CA GLN A 281 -12.74 0.36 19.66
C GLN A 281 -13.44 -0.96 19.34
N ASP A 282 -14.57 -1.19 20.00
CA ASP A 282 -15.48 -2.28 19.72
C ASP A 282 -16.17 -2.18 18.35
N ALA A 283 -15.93 -1.08 17.62
CA ALA A 283 -16.51 -0.83 16.31
C ALA A 283 -16.10 -1.90 15.30
N TRP A 284 -17.07 -2.75 14.97
CA TRP A 284 -17.21 -3.33 13.65
C TRP A 284 -17.76 -2.23 12.74
N ASP A 285 -17.49 -2.29 11.43
CA ASP A 285 -18.22 -1.52 10.40
C ASP A 285 -17.65 -0.11 10.07
N ASP A 286 -18.43 0.65 9.29
CA ASP A 286 -18.20 2.04 8.91
C ASP A 286 -18.13 2.97 10.14
N VAL A 287 -16.94 3.53 10.38
CA VAL A 287 -16.65 4.48 11.46
C VAL A 287 -16.55 5.93 10.97
N THR A 288 -17.08 6.25 9.80
CA THR A 288 -17.05 7.62 9.23
C THR A 288 -17.59 8.67 10.21
N ALA A 289 -18.64 8.32 10.96
CA ALA A 289 -19.24 9.23 11.94
C ALA A 289 -18.33 9.54 13.15
N LEU A 290 -17.23 8.78 13.33
CA LEU A 290 -16.25 9.00 14.39
C LEU A 290 -15.11 9.94 13.97
N LEU A 291 -15.12 10.45 12.74
CA LEU A 291 -14.15 11.44 12.27
C LEU A 291 -14.28 12.75 13.05
N GLU A 292 -13.20 13.15 13.71
CA GLU A 292 -13.14 14.37 14.52
C GLU A 292 -12.63 15.55 13.71
N GLN A 293 -13.09 16.76 14.02
CA GLN A 293 -12.49 17.98 13.44
C GLN A 293 -11.09 18.17 14.00
N VAL A 294 -10.12 18.52 13.15
CA VAL A 294 -8.81 18.94 13.67
C VAL A 294 -8.94 20.39 14.17
N PRO A 295 -8.78 20.65 15.49
CA PRO A 295 -8.90 22.01 16.01
C PRO A 295 -7.81 22.91 15.41
N GLY A 296 -8.19 24.10 14.95
CA GLY A 296 -7.24 25.11 14.48
C GLY A 296 -6.76 24.98 13.02
N LEU A 297 -7.15 23.94 12.28
CA LEU A 297 -7.06 23.94 10.82
C LEU A 297 -8.36 24.50 10.23
N GLU A 298 -8.39 25.81 10.00
CA GLU A 298 -9.41 26.41 9.14
C GLU A 298 -9.23 25.91 7.69
N PRO A 299 -10.32 25.68 6.93
CA PRO A 299 -10.21 25.37 5.52
C PRO A 299 -9.64 26.56 4.75
N GLY A 300 -8.35 26.49 4.44
CA GLY A 300 -7.61 27.48 3.66
C GLY A 300 -6.26 26.92 3.19
N PRO A 301 -5.59 27.53 2.20
CA PRO A 301 -4.21 27.18 1.90
C PRO A 301 -3.37 27.46 3.15
N ALA A 302 -2.77 26.42 3.72
CA ALA A 302 -1.91 26.56 4.89
C ALA A 302 -0.83 27.61 4.60
N GLU A 303 -0.70 28.59 5.49
CA GLU A 303 0.40 29.55 5.40
C GLU A 303 1.71 28.78 5.60
N PRO A 304 2.78 29.08 4.85
CA PRO A 304 4.08 28.42 5.03
C PRO A 304 4.57 28.57 6.47
N GLY A 305 4.44 27.52 7.29
CA GLY A 305 4.81 27.49 8.70
C GLY A 305 3.82 26.75 9.61
N GLU A 306 2.54 26.72 9.27
CA GLU A 306 1.50 26.11 10.14
C GLU A 306 1.64 24.58 10.29
N LEU A 307 2.26 23.91 9.31
CA LEU A 307 2.54 22.47 9.36
C LEU A 307 3.63 22.10 10.37
N GLU A 308 4.58 23.01 10.66
CA GLU A 308 5.64 22.74 11.65
C GLU A 308 5.08 22.73 13.08
N ASP A 309 4.03 23.51 13.34
CA ASP A 309 3.33 23.59 14.63
C ASP A 309 2.41 22.38 14.91
N LEU A 310 2.13 21.55 13.91
CA LEU A 310 1.31 20.34 14.04
C LEU A 310 2.12 19.09 14.43
N LEU A 311 3.44 19.10 14.21
CA LEU A 311 4.32 17.97 14.56
C LEU A 311 4.28 17.58 16.05
N PRO A 312 4.14 18.50 17.02
CA PRO A 312 3.96 18.14 18.43
C PRO A 312 2.61 17.49 18.73
N VAL A 313 1.54 17.88 18.02
CA VAL A 313 0.17 17.37 18.23
C VAL A 313 0.02 15.94 17.67
N LEU A 314 0.67 15.66 16.54
CA LEU A 314 0.70 14.31 15.94
C LEU A 314 1.60 13.33 16.71
N ASN A 315 2.51 13.83 17.55
CA ASN A 315 3.40 13.03 18.40
C ASN A 315 2.85 12.81 19.82
N GLY A 316 1.54 12.86 20.00
CA GLY A 316 0.85 12.67 21.29
C GLY A 316 1.51 11.61 22.18
N THR A 317 2.11 12.09 23.28
CA THR A 317 2.33 11.42 24.57
C THR A 317 2.46 9.88 24.57
N ALA A 318 3.60 9.36 24.09
CA ALA A 318 4.07 8.01 24.43
C ALA A 318 5.02 7.98 25.65
N ALA A 319 5.10 9.07 26.41
CA ALA A 319 5.87 9.16 27.64
C ALA A 319 4.89 9.36 28.82
N ASP A 320 4.42 8.25 29.38
CA ASP A 320 4.15 8.03 30.81
C ASP A 320 3.29 6.78 30.99
N GLY A 321 3.96 5.62 30.99
CA GLY A 321 3.38 4.33 31.36
C GLY A 321 4.52 3.35 31.61
N GLY A 322 4.83 3.15 32.90
CA GLY A 322 5.94 2.29 33.38
C GLY A 322 5.71 0.79 33.21
#